data_AF-A0A067CB42-F1
#
_entry.id   AF-A0A067CB42-F1
#
_cell.length_a   1.000
_cell.length_b   1.000
_cell.length_c   1.000
_cell.angle_alpha   90.00
_cell.angle_beta   90.00
_cell.angle_gamma   90.00
#
_symmetry.space_group_name_H-M   'P 1'
#
loop_
_entity.id
_entity.type
_entity.pdbx_description
1 polymer ?
#
loop_
_entity_poly.entity_id
_entity_poly.type
_entity_poly.pdbx_seq_one_letter_code
_entity_poly.pdbx_strand_id
1 'polypeptide(L)'
;MRVETRHDHTYWEDGEEKKDVTYSYEEVWSESPIYSDRFDDRSYSNPTLWPYTSRKTTHPSLHVETYVLSRAIVDLISTPTEPIRLDQRSLLQMESVFDLTLHTPQTVESIPALVDMFIDAETAFVSRPRKNEPRPHRSAIGDLRVSFAVTPAKRVSILAMALRGSLVPYTSAGGVPIALVHDGLVPAETMLYHAQASLRWQTMGWRGLGLALSCLGYYGILKHYLDTTLFVPSAMGPLHLSVRPSNRLVLALAMGWSTTWCTIALAWLWQGFWLLSLGLLWPVGIAPVALLLLSASRHKFAAD
;
A
#
# COMPACT_ATOMS: atom_id res chain seq x y z
N MET A 1 -13.07 -0.17 -19.83
CA MET A 1 -12.05 -1.03 -20.47
C MET A 1 -12.13 -2.41 -19.86
N ARG A 2 -11.64 -3.44 -20.55
CA ARG A 2 -11.44 -4.75 -19.96
C ARG A 2 -10.03 -4.84 -19.36
N VAL A 3 -9.89 -5.45 -18.20
CA VAL A 3 -8.60 -5.79 -17.58
C VAL A 3 -8.48 -7.30 -17.49
N GLU A 4 -7.30 -7.83 -17.81
CA GLU A 4 -6.98 -9.24 -17.64
C GLU A 4 -6.22 -9.44 -16.31
N THR A 5 -6.68 -10.43 -15.53
CA THR A 5 -6.00 -10.89 -14.33
C THR A 5 -5.62 -12.35 -14.52
N ARG A 6 -4.33 -12.64 -14.39
CA ARG A 6 -3.78 -13.99 -14.46
C ARG A 6 -3.82 -14.66 -13.09
N HIS A 7 -4.38 -15.86 -13.03
CA HIS A 7 -4.43 -16.72 -11.85
C HIS A 7 -3.57 -17.96 -12.10
N ASP A 8 -2.51 -18.10 -11.30
CA ASP A 8 -1.66 -19.29 -11.30
C ASP A 8 -2.14 -20.23 -10.17
N HIS A 9 -2.56 -21.44 -10.53
CA HIS A 9 -2.95 -22.47 -9.57
C HIS A 9 -1.95 -23.63 -9.65
N THR A 10 -1.34 -23.96 -8.52
CA THR A 10 -0.43 -25.10 -8.40
C THR A 10 -1.09 -26.18 -7.58
N TYR A 11 -1.11 -27.41 -8.11
CA TYR A 11 -1.69 -28.57 -7.42
C TYR A 11 -0.81 -29.81 -7.62
N TRP A 12 -0.99 -30.80 -6.74
CA TRP A 12 -0.26 -32.06 -6.80
C TRP A 12 -1.16 -33.15 -7.37
N GLU A 13 -0.68 -33.83 -8.41
CA GLU A 13 -1.37 -34.97 -9.01
C GLU A 13 -0.34 -36.08 -9.23
N ASP A 14 -0.61 -37.27 -8.69
CA ASP A 14 0.29 -38.44 -8.76
C ASP A 14 1.73 -38.19 -8.29
N GLY A 15 1.92 -37.27 -7.35
CA GLY A 15 3.24 -36.94 -6.77
C GLY A 15 4.06 -35.96 -7.61
N GLU A 16 3.53 -35.47 -8.72
CA GLU A 16 4.12 -34.40 -9.53
C GLU A 16 3.41 -33.06 -9.29
N GLU A 17 4.18 -31.97 -9.28
CA GLU A 17 3.67 -30.60 -9.17
C GLU A 17 3.17 -30.13 -10.55
N LYS A 18 1.86 -29.89 -10.67
CA LYS A 18 1.24 -29.35 -11.88
C LYS A 18 0.85 -27.89 -11.69
N LYS A 19 0.90 -27.14 -12.79
CA LYS A 19 0.58 -25.72 -12.84
C LYS A 19 -0.50 -25.45 -13.88
N ASP A 20 -1.65 -24.98 -13.42
CA ASP A 20 -2.73 -24.45 -14.24
C ASP A 20 -2.69 -22.93 -14.23
N VAL A 21 -2.84 -22.34 -15.42
CA VAL A 21 -2.93 -20.88 -15.58
C VAL A 21 -4.31 -20.57 -16.13
N THR A 22 -5.07 -19.77 -15.39
CA THR A 22 -6.40 -19.30 -15.81
C THR A 22 -6.40 -17.79 -15.89
N TYR A 23 -7.10 -17.24 -16.87
CA TYR A 23 -7.24 -15.79 -17.05
C TYR A 23 -8.69 -15.39 -16.75
N SER A 24 -8.86 -14.34 -15.94
CA SER A 24 -10.17 -13.71 -15.71
C SER A 24 -10.18 -12.31 -16.30
N TYR A 25 -11.32 -11.91 -16.84
CA TYR A 25 -11.48 -10.61 -17.46
C TYR A 25 -12.61 -9.83 -16.81
N GLU A 26 -12.33 -8.60 -16.41
CA GLU A 26 -13.28 -7.72 -15.74
C GLU A 26 -13.40 -6.38 -16.46
N GLU A 27 -14.59 -5.79 -16.46
CA GLU A 27 -14.83 -4.47 -17.03
C GLU A 27 -14.65 -3.41 -15.95
N VAL A 28 -13.67 -2.52 -16.16
CA VAL A 28 -13.27 -1.49 -15.21
C VAL A 28 -13.20 -0.11 -15.87
N TRP A 29 -13.48 0.92 -15.09
CA TRP A 29 -13.10 2.28 -15.43
C TRP A 29 -11.62 2.48 -15.15
N SER A 30 -10.86 2.93 -16.14
CA SER A 30 -9.42 3.15 -16.02
C SER A 30 -9.08 4.59 -16.42
N GLU A 31 -8.18 5.22 -15.67
CA GLU A 31 -7.64 6.54 -15.98
C GLU A 31 -6.52 6.49 -17.05
N SER A 32 -5.97 5.30 -17.29
CA SER A 32 -4.89 5.03 -18.23
C SER A 32 -5.29 3.94 -19.24
N PRO A 33 -4.70 3.95 -20.46
CA PRO A 33 -5.02 2.95 -21.47
C PRO A 33 -4.57 1.55 -21.05
N ILE A 34 -5.47 0.57 -21.19
CA ILE A 34 -5.17 -0.85 -21.01
C ILE A 34 -5.05 -1.49 -22.39
N TYR A 35 -3.81 -1.75 -22.81
CA TYR A 35 -3.53 -2.36 -24.11
C TYR A 35 -3.93 -3.84 -24.12
N SER A 36 -4.96 -4.18 -24.89
CA SER A 36 -5.43 -5.55 -25.06
C SER A 36 -4.54 -6.42 -25.95
N ASP A 37 -3.48 -5.86 -26.57
CA ASP A 37 -2.53 -6.60 -27.42
C ASP A 37 -1.79 -7.71 -26.66
N ARG A 38 -1.78 -7.61 -25.32
CA ARG A 38 -1.16 -8.57 -24.42
C ARG A 38 -2.16 -9.54 -23.78
N PHE A 39 -3.44 -9.45 -24.11
CA PHE A 39 -4.42 -10.37 -23.58
C PHE A 39 -4.22 -11.77 -24.17
N ASP A 40 -4.42 -12.78 -23.34
CA ASP A 40 -4.40 -14.18 -23.72
C ASP A 40 -5.53 -14.49 -24.71
N ASP A 41 -6.73 -13.97 -24.41
CA ASP A 41 -7.89 -14.04 -25.30
C ASP A 41 -7.94 -12.85 -26.26
N ARG A 42 -7.56 -13.12 -27.52
CA ARG A 42 -7.53 -12.14 -28.61
C ARG A 42 -8.91 -11.69 -29.09
N SER A 43 -10.00 -12.36 -28.67
CA SER A 43 -11.36 -11.90 -28.99
C SER A 43 -11.71 -10.61 -28.25
N TYR A 44 -10.97 -10.29 -27.19
CA TYR A 44 -11.16 -9.09 -26.40
C TYR A 44 -10.27 -7.95 -26.90
N SER A 45 -10.91 -6.83 -27.23
CA SER A 45 -10.23 -5.63 -27.71
C SER A 45 -10.68 -4.42 -26.90
N ASN A 46 -9.69 -3.70 -26.38
CA ASN A 46 -9.89 -2.36 -25.83
C ASN A 46 -9.60 -1.33 -26.92
N PRO A 47 -10.26 -0.16 -26.89
CA PRO A 47 -9.94 0.92 -27.82
C PRO A 47 -8.50 1.40 -27.64
N THR A 48 -7.86 1.73 -28.76
CA THR A 48 -6.52 2.31 -28.81
C THR A 48 -6.53 3.84 -28.83
N LEU A 49 -7.66 4.44 -29.24
CA LEU A 49 -7.85 5.88 -29.26
C LEU A 49 -8.37 6.38 -27.90
N TRP A 50 -7.62 7.27 -27.26
CA TRP A 50 -7.95 7.81 -25.95
C TRP A 50 -7.87 9.35 -25.96
N PRO A 51 -8.98 10.05 -26.26
CA PRO A 51 -8.94 11.49 -26.52
C PRO A 51 -8.79 12.34 -25.25
N TYR A 52 -9.17 11.82 -24.08
CA TYR A 52 -9.12 12.55 -22.81
C TYR A 52 -8.25 11.83 -21.79
N THR A 53 -7.21 12.48 -21.29
CA THR A 53 -6.37 11.95 -20.21
C THR A 53 -6.67 12.66 -18.89
N SER A 54 -6.60 11.94 -17.78
CA SER A 54 -6.66 12.55 -16.44
C SER A 54 -5.58 13.62 -16.31
N ARG A 55 -5.97 14.81 -15.84
CA ARG A 55 -5.06 15.95 -15.68
C ARG A 55 -5.39 16.69 -14.40
N LYS A 56 -4.42 16.74 -13.48
CA LYS A 56 -4.47 17.63 -12.32
C LYS A 56 -3.96 19.02 -12.73
N THR A 57 -4.77 20.04 -12.47
CA THR A 57 -4.40 21.45 -12.69
C THR A 57 -4.44 22.18 -11.36
N THR A 58 -3.48 23.06 -11.15
CA THR A 58 -3.32 23.83 -9.91
C THR A 58 -3.11 25.30 -10.26
N HIS A 59 -3.27 26.18 -9.28
CA HIS A 59 -2.93 27.59 -9.47
C HIS A 59 -1.43 27.71 -9.84
N PRO A 60 -1.05 28.56 -10.83
CA PRO A 60 0.34 28.68 -11.28
C PRO A 60 1.27 29.25 -10.20
N SER A 61 0.73 30.00 -9.25
CA SER A 61 1.45 30.60 -8.13
C SER A 61 0.88 30.07 -6.82
N LEU A 62 1.49 29.02 -6.27
CA LEU A 62 1.19 28.51 -4.93
C LEU A 62 2.34 28.87 -4.00
N HIS A 63 2.06 29.75 -3.05
CA HIS A 63 3.03 30.27 -2.10
C HIS A 63 2.61 29.95 -0.67
N VAL A 64 3.61 29.64 0.15
CA VAL A 64 3.49 29.67 1.61
C VAL A 64 4.41 30.77 2.08
N GLU A 65 3.83 31.87 2.54
CA GLU A 65 4.56 33.10 2.86
C GLU A 65 5.43 33.54 1.66
N THR A 66 6.75 33.46 1.80
CA THR A 66 7.73 33.83 0.78
C THR A 66 8.19 32.66 -0.09
N TYR A 67 7.77 31.43 0.21
CA TYR A 67 8.28 30.23 -0.45
C TYR A 67 7.33 29.70 -1.53
N VAL A 68 7.89 29.37 -2.69
CA VAL A 68 7.16 28.70 -3.78
C VAL A 68 7.05 27.20 -3.49
N LEU A 69 5.83 26.66 -3.56
CA LEU A 69 5.58 25.22 -3.43
C LEU A 69 6.00 24.48 -4.71
N SER A 70 6.88 23.49 -4.58
CA SER A 70 7.23 22.59 -5.68
C SER A 70 6.07 21.65 -6.04
N ARG A 71 5.99 21.21 -7.31
CA ARG A 71 4.94 20.28 -7.78
C ARG A 71 4.85 19.01 -6.94
N ALA A 72 5.99 18.46 -6.52
CA ALA A 72 6.05 17.27 -5.67
C ALA A 72 5.28 17.44 -4.35
N ILE A 73 5.28 18.64 -3.75
CA ILE A 73 4.53 18.91 -2.51
C ILE A 73 3.04 19.11 -2.82
N VAL A 74 2.72 19.80 -3.92
CA VAL A 74 1.33 20.03 -4.33
C VAL A 74 0.63 18.73 -4.70
N ASP A 75 1.36 17.79 -5.29
CA ASP A 75 0.85 16.46 -5.62
C ASP A 75 0.52 15.63 -4.37
N LEU A 76 1.23 15.87 -3.25
CA LEU A 76 0.93 15.24 -1.96
C LEU A 76 -0.32 15.83 -1.27
N ILE A 77 -0.83 16.98 -1.71
CA ILE A 77 -2.09 17.52 -1.17
C ILE A 77 -3.25 16.64 -1.67
N SER A 78 -3.94 16.01 -0.72
CA SER A 78 -5.10 15.17 -0.97
C SER A 78 -6.19 15.93 -1.72
N THR A 79 -6.49 15.48 -2.93
CA THR A 79 -7.67 15.88 -3.70
C THR A 79 -8.85 15.03 -3.25
N PRO A 80 -10.00 15.64 -2.91
CA PRO A 80 -11.22 14.88 -2.66
C PRO A 80 -11.54 13.99 -3.86
N THR A 81 -11.88 12.73 -3.61
CA THR A 81 -12.32 11.79 -4.65
C THR A 81 -13.75 12.08 -5.10
N GLU A 82 -14.51 12.86 -4.32
CA GLU A 82 -15.90 13.18 -4.63
C GLU A 82 -15.97 14.15 -5.83
N PRO A 83 -16.65 13.74 -6.92
CA PRO A 83 -16.78 14.58 -8.09
C PRO A 83 -17.75 15.74 -7.85
N ILE A 84 -17.56 16.82 -8.62
CA ILE A 84 -18.47 17.95 -8.67
C ILE A 84 -19.82 17.47 -9.21
N ARG A 85 -20.89 17.89 -8.55
CA ARG A 85 -22.26 17.61 -9.01
C ARG A 85 -22.60 18.44 -10.24
N LEU A 86 -23.14 17.76 -11.24
CA LEU A 86 -23.57 18.26 -12.54
C LEU A 86 -25.10 18.17 -12.69
N ASP A 87 -25.83 18.31 -11.58
CA ASP A 87 -27.30 18.41 -11.61
C ASP A 87 -27.75 19.77 -12.17
N GLN A 88 -28.99 19.85 -12.62
CA GLN A 88 -29.53 21.06 -13.26
C GLN A 88 -29.35 22.31 -12.39
N ARG A 89 -29.49 22.18 -11.07
CA ARG A 89 -29.30 23.29 -10.13
C ARG A 89 -27.86 23.79 -10.13
N SER A 90 -26.87 22.89 -10.04
CA SER A 90 -25.46 23.27 -10.05
C SER A 90 -25.04 23.87 -11.40
N LEU A 91 -25.55 23.35 -12.51
CA LEU A 91 -25.27 23.88 -13.85
C LEU A 91 -25.81 25.31 -14.03
N LEU A 92 -27.05 25.58 -13.58
CA LEU A 92 -27.63 26.93 -13.62
C LEU A 92 -26.89 27.91 -12.69
N GLN A 93 -26.43 27.44 -11.52
CA GLN A 93 -25.57 28.24 -10.65
C GLN A 93 -24.25 28.60 -11.33
N MET A 94 -23.63 27.63 -12.01
CA MET A 94 -22.38 27.82 -12.74
C MET A 94 -22.55 28.83 -13.88
N GLU A 95 -23.62 28.72 -14.66
CA GLU A 95 -24.00 29.70 -15.70
C GLU A 95 -24.12 31.12 -15.12
N SER A 96 -24.84 31.28 -14.01
CA SER A 96 -25.00 32.59 -13.34
C SER A 96 -23.66 33.18 -12.87
N VAL A 97 -22.74 32.34 -12.35
CA VAL A 97 -21.40 32.81 -11.93
C VAL A 97 -20.57 33.27 -13.13
N PHE A 98 -20.62 32.57 -14.26
CA PHE A 98 -19.92 32.97 -15.48
C PHE A 98 -20.41 34.31 -16.02
N ASP A 99 -21.72 34.52 -16.04
CA ASP A 99 -22.32 35.76 -16.50
C ASP A 99 -21.96 36.94 -15.59
N LEU A 100 -22.14 36.76 -14.27
CA LEU A 100 -21.91 37.82 -13.29
C LEU A 100 -20.43 38.16 -13.06
N THR A 101 -19.54 37.14 -13.05
CA THR A 101 -18.14 37.32 -12.60
C THR A 101 -17.17 37.46 -13.76
N LEU A 102 -17.41 36.71 -14.84
CA LEU A 102 -16.50 36.64 -15.99
C LEU A 102 -17.07 37.36 -17.21
N HIS A 103 -18.27 37.94 -17.10
CA HIS A 103 -18.98 38.64 -18.17
C HIS A 103 -18.97 37.87 -19.49
N THR A 104 -19.01 36.54 -19.39
CA THR A 104 -18.94 35.60 -20.50
C THR A 104 -20.14 34.66 -20.37
N PRO A 105 -21.31 35.03 -20.92
CA PRO A 105 -22.51 34.22 -20.78
C PRO A 105 -22.28 32.86 -21.47
N GLN A 106 -22.42 31.78 -20.69
CA GLN A 106 -22.33 30.41 -21.17
C GLN A 106 -23.59 29.67 -20.76
N THR A 107 -24.50 29.48 -21.72
CA THR A 107 -25.74 28.73 -21.47
C THR A 107 -25.43 27.24 -21.34
N VAL A 108 -26.15 26.54 -20.47
CA VAL A 108 -25.96 25.09 -20.26
C VAL A 108 -26.08 24.31 -21.59
N GLU A 109 -26.99 24.72 -22.48
CA GLU A 109 -27.20 24.08 -23.78
C GLU A 109 -26.02 24.27 -24.75
N SER A 110 -25.20 25.30 -24.55
CA SER A 110 -24.05 25.61 -25.41
C SER A 110 -22.77 24.86 -25.03
N ILE A 111 -22.79 24.05 -23.96
CA ILE A 111 -21.62 23.28 -23.51
C ILE A 111 -21.19 22.31 -24.63
N PRO A 112 -19.99 22.45 -25.21
CA PRO A 112 -19.57 21.64 -26.36
C PRO A 112 -19.58 20.14 -26.09
N ALA A 113 -19.26 19.73 -24.86
CA ALA A 113 -19.27 18.34 -24.44
C ALA A 113 -20.67 17.69 -24.52
N LEU A 114 -21.75 18.47 -24.37
CA LEU A 114 -23.12 17.94 -24.46
C LEU A 114 -23.56 17.57 -25.88
N VAL A 115 -22.77 17.90 -26.91
CA VAL A 115 -23.04 17.46 -28.29
C VAL A 115 -22.83 15.94 -28.40
N ASP A 116 -21.69 15.46 -27.92
CA ASP A 116 -21.23 14.07 -28.06
C ASP A 116 -21.30 13.26 -26.75
N MET A 117 -21.58 13.91 -25.62
CA MET A 117 -21.68 13.30 -24.30
C MET A 117 -23.03 13.63 -23.64
N PHE A 118 -23.40 12.87 -22.63
CA PHE A 118 -24.55 13.14 -21.76
C PHE A 118 -24.10 13.07 -20.30
N ILE A 119 -24.85 13.70 -19.40
CA ILE A 119 -24.54 13.65 -17.97
C ILE A 119 -25.16 12.38 -17.40
N ASP A 120 -24.32 11.52 -16.83
CA ASP A 120 -24.72 10.31 -16.13
C ASP A 120 -24.62 10.51 -14.62
N ALA A 121 -25.61 9.98 -13.90
CA ALA A 121 -25.69 10.01 -12.43
C ALA A 121 -25.34 11.36 -11.78
N GLU A 122 -25.66 12.48 -12.45
CA GLU A 122 -25.39 13.86 -12.00
C GLU A 122 -23.93 14.16 -11.61
N THR A 123 -22.95 13.38 -12.06
CA THR A 123 -21.56 13.48 -11.54
C THR A 123 -20.49 13.33 -12.61
N ALA A 124 -20.84 12.81 -13.78
CA ALA A 124 -19.88 12.65 -14.87
C ALA A 124 -20.52 12.86 -16.24
N PHE A 125 -19.71 13.32 -17.19
CA PHE A 125 -20.04 13.25 -18.60
C PHE A 125 -19.66 11.86 -19.12
N VAL A 126 -20.58 11.19 -19.80
CA VAL A 126 -20.37 9.90 -20.44
C VAL A 126 -20.59 10.04 -21.95
N SER A 127 -19.71 9.44 -22.75
CA SER A 127 -19.84 9.44 -24.21
C SER A 127 -21.18 8.87 -24.65
N ARG A 128 -21.85 9.53 -25.60
CA ARG A 128 -23.08 9.01 -26.20
C ARG A 128 -22.76 7.75 -27.01
N PRO A 129 -23.61 6.71 -26.93
CA PRO A 129 -23.49 5.59 -27.85
C PRO A 129 -23.58 6.10 -29.30
N ARG A 130 -22.75 5.55 -30.18
CA ARG A 130 -22.80 5.89 -31.62
C ARG A 130 -24.23 5.74 -32.13
N LYS A 131 -24.63 6.67 -32.99
CA LYS A 131 -25.94 6.80 -33.66
C LYS A 131 -26.42 5.44 -34.20
N ASN A 132 -27.17 4.68 -33.38
CA ASN A 132 -28.11 3.58 -33.69
C ASN A 132 -28.40 2.63 -32.51
N GLU A 133 -27.84 2.81 -31.31
CA GLU A 133 -28.22 2.02 -30.13
C GLU A 133 -28.49 2.92 -28.91
N PRO A 134 -29.76 3.25 -28.59
CA PRO A 134 -30.08 3.79 -27.28
C PRO A 134 -29.86 2.67 -26.25
N ARG A 135 -28.70 2.66 -25.59
CA ARG A 135 -28.47 1.77 -24.44
C ARG A 135 -28.92 2.50 -23.17
N PRO A 136 -30.02 2.10 -22.54
CA PRO A 136 -30.33 2.57 -21.21
C PRO A 136 -29.32 1.94 -20.24
N HIS A 137 -28.45 2.79 -19.67
CA HIS A 137 -27.70 2.51 -18.42
C HIS A 137 -26.65 1.39 -18.43
N ARG A 138 -26.17 0.93 -19.61
CA ARG A 138 -25.06 -0.03 -19.66
C ARG A 138 -23.88 0.54 -20.44
N SER A 139 -22.82 0.88 -19.71
CA SER A 139 -21.52 1.29 -20.25
C SER A 139 -20.94 0.19 -21.13
N ALA A 140 -20.40 0.59 -22.27
CA ALA A 140 -19.71 -0.27 -23.22
C ALA A 140 -18.19 -0.17 -23.06
N ILE A 141 -17.48 -1.16 -23.60
CA ILE A 141 -16.03 -1.07 -23.74
C ILE A 141 -15.70 0.10 -24.67
N GLY A 142 -14.94 1.04 -24.12
CA GLY A 142 -14.47 2.23 -24.82
C GLY A 142 -15.34 3.47 -24.67
N ASP A 143 -16.41 3.39 -23.89
CA ASP A 143 -17.05 4.59 -23.39
C ASP A 143 -16.07 5.42 -22.56
N LEU A 144 -16.20 6.73 -22.67
CA LEU A 144 -15.38 7.70 -21.96
C LEU A 144 -16.22 8.33 -20.87
N ARG A 145 -15.67 8.35 -19.65
CA ARG A 145 -16.28 9.01 -18.49
C ARG A 145 -15.35 10.12 -18.01
N VAL A 146 -15.85 11.34 -18.01
CA VAL A 146 -15.13 12.53 -17.56
C VAL A 146 -15.83 13.09 -16.33
N SER A 147 -15.15 13.06 -15.19
CA SER A 147 -15.58 13.70 -13.95
C SER A 147 -14.59 14.78 -13.56
N PHE A 148 -15.08 15.78 -12.83
CA PHE A 148 -14.26 16.87 -12.32
C PHE A 148 -14.26 16.81 -10.80
N ALA A 149 -13.10 16.99 -10.19
CA ALA A 149 -12.96 17.12 -8.75
C ALA A 149 -12.16 18.39 -8.45
N VAL A 150 -12.55 19.10 -7.40
CA VAL A 150 -11.86 20.31 -6.97
C VAL A 150 -11.53 20.20 -5.50
N THR A 151 -10.30 20.59 -5.14
CA THR A 151 -9.93 20.77 -3.75
C THR A 151 -10.30 22.19 -3.35
N PRO A 152 -11.32 22.41 -2.50
CA PRO A 152 -11.64 23.74 -2.02
C PRO A 152 -10.49 24.30 -1.18
N ALA A 153 -10.48 25.62 -0.97
CA ALA A 153 -9.51 26.27 -0.10
C ALA A 153 -9.60 25.69 1.32
N LYS A 154 -8.62 24.86 1.69
CA LYS A 154 -8.51 24.23 3.01
C LYS A 154 -7.15 24.51 3.63
N ARG A 155 -7.12 24.49 4.97
CA ARG A 155 -5.85 24.59 5.71
C ARG A 155 -5.11 23.26 5.57
N VAL A 156 -3.85 23.33 5.15
CA VAL A 156 -2.94 22.20 5.08
C VAL A 156 -1.67 22.55 5.83
N SER A 157 -1.11 21.57 6.53
CA SER A 157 0.17 21.70 7.20
C SER A 157 1.22 20.95 6.40
N ILE A 158 2.33 21.62 6.10
CA ILE A 158 3.38 21.13 5.20
C ILE A 158 4.69 21.08 5.96
N LEU A 159 5.37 19.94 5.89
CA LEU A 159 6.73 19.77 6.39
C LEU A 159 7.65 19.38 5.24
N ALA A 160 8.50 20.33 4.87
CA ALA A 160 9.43 20.24 3.74
C ALA A 160 10.68 21.07 4.00
N MET A 161 11.72 20.89 3.18
CA MET A 161 12.96 21.66 3.28
C MET A 161 12.87 22.94 2.45
N ALA A 162 13.24 24.07 3.02
CA ALA A 162 13.38 25.32 2.28
C ALA A 162 14.74 25.36 1.56
N LEU A 163 14.73 25.46 0.23
CA LEU A 163 15.93 25.58 -0.59
C LEU A 163 15.75 26.69 -1.63
N ARG A 164 16.61 27.71 -1.58
CA ARG A 164 16.64 28.83 -2.55
C ARG A 164 15.27 29.49 -2.80
N GLY A 165 14.48 29.71 -1.75
CA GLY A 165 13.16 30.34 -1.85
C GLY A 165 12.03 29.41 -2.34
N SER A 166 12.28 28.10 -2.44
CA SER A 166 11.24 27.10 -2.72
C SER A 166 11.19 26.04 -1.62
N LEU A 167 10.00 25.52 -1.34
CA LEU A 167 9.81 24.34 -0.51
C LEU A 167 9.96 23.09 -1.39
N VAL A 168 10.94 22.25 -1.04
CA VAL A 168 11.27 21.01 -1.73
C VAL A 168 11.29 19.83 -0.77
N PRO A 169 11.03 18.60 -1.24
CA PRO A 169 11.19 17.40 -0.42
C PRO A 169 12.62 17.29 0.14
N TYR A 170 12.74 16.93 1.42
CA TYR A 170 14.03 16.67 2.06
C TYR A 170 14.58 15.32 1.59
N THR A 171 15.79 15.28 1.05
CA THR A 171 16.41 14.01 0.66
C THR A 171 17.18 13.44 1.84
N SER A 172 16.75 12.28 2.33
CA SER A 172 17.47 11.55 3.39
C SER A 172 18.83 11.04 2.90
N ALA A 173 19.72 10.66 3.83
CA ALA A 173 21.01 10.05 3.47
C ALA A 173 20.86 8.77 2.61
N GLY A 174 19.70 8.10 2.67
CA GLY A 174 19.36 6.94 1.83
C GLY A 174 18.76 7.29 0.47
N GLY A 175 18.74 8.57 0.06
CA GLY A 175 18.25 9.00 -1.26
C GLY A 175 16.72 9.07 -1.39
N VAL A 176 15.97 8.80 -0.33
CA VAL A 176 14.49 8.87 -0.36
C VAL A 176 14.06 10.32 -0.11
N PRO A 177 13.28 10.93 -1.02
CA PRO A 177 12.68 12.24 -0.80
C PRO A 177 11.53 12.13 0.21
N ILE A 178 11.58 12.97 1.25
CA ILE A 178 10.62 13.01 2.35
C ILE A 178 9.99 14.41 2.34
N ALA A 179 8.68 14.44 2.09
CA ALA A 179 7.83 15.59 2.33
C ALA A 179 6.56 15.07 3.00
N LEU A 180 6.10 15.76 4.04
CA LEU A 180 4.86 15.42 4.73
C LEU A 180 3.85 16.52 4.49
N VAL A 181 2.64 16.11 4.13
CA VAL A 181 1.49 17.01 3.98
C VAL A 181 0.35 16.39 4.77
N HIS A 182 -0.24 17.18 5.66
CA HIS A 182 -1.41 16.80 6.44
C HIS A 182 -2.54 17.80 6.23
N ASP A 183 -3.75 17.26 6.12
CA ASP A 183 -4.96 18.07 6.12
C ASP A 183 -5.23 18.63 7.52
N GLY A 184 -5.56 19.91 7.61
CA GLY A 184 -5.81 20.62 8.86
C GLY A 184 -4.57 21.32 9.44
N LEU A 185 -4.74 21.89 10.64
CA LEU A 185 -3.67 22.51 11.44
C LEU A 185 -3.07 21.45 12.36
N VAL A 186 -1.99 20.84 11.90
CA VAL A 186 -1.27 19.78 12.63
C VAL A 186 0.10 20.34 13.03
N PRO A 187 0.48 20.30 14.31
CA PRO A 187 1.82 20.67 14.73
C PRO A 187 2.91 19.84 14.03
N ALA A 188 4.12 20.39 13.89
CA ALA A 188 5.23 19.68 13.26
C ALA A 188 5.58 18.38 14.01
N GLU A 189 5.60 18.42 15.34
CA GLU A 189 5.92 17.26 16.19
C GLU A 189 4.96 16.08 15.98
N THR A 190 3.67 16.35 15.82
CA THR A 190 2.68 15.29 15.58
C THR A 190 2.78 14.75 14.16
N MET A 191 3.12 15.57 13.16
CA MET A 191 3.42 15.09 11.80
C MET A 191 4.61 14.13 11.79
N LEU A 192 5.70 14.45 12.49
CA LEU A 192 6.85 13.54 12.60
C LEU A 192 6.48 12.25 13.35
N TYR A 193 5.71 12.37 14.44
CA TYR A 193 5.28 11.20 15.21
C TYR A 193 4.44 10.24 14.35
N HIS A 194 3.48 10.75 13.58
CA HIS A 194 2.69 9.95 12.66
C HIS A 194 3.55 9.29 11.56
N ALA A 195 4.50 10.03 10.99
CA ALA A 195 5.43 9.49 10.00
C ALA A 195 6.28 8.34 10.58
N GLN A 196 6.84 8.51 11.78
CA GLN A 196 7.63 7.47 12.45
C GLN A 196 6.81 6.25 12.88
N ALA A 197 5.60 6.47 13.40
CA ALA A 197 4.72 5.40 13.86
C ALA A 197 4.28 4.47 12.71
N SER A 198 4.00 5.03 11.54
CA SER A 198 3.60 4.24 10.36
C SER A 198 4.69 3.26 9.90
N LEU A 199 5.94 3.71 9.90
CA LEU A 199 7.10 2.89 9.52
C LEU A 199 7.43 1.84 10.59
N ARG A 200 7.21 2.17 11.87
CA ARG A 200 7.43 1.24 12.98
C ARG A 200 6.48 0.04 12.91
N TRP A 201 5.21 0.24 12.58
CA TRP A 201 4.24 -0.86 12.51
C TRP A 201 4.53 -1.84 11.38
N GLN A 202 4.91 -1.34 10.19
CA GLN A 202 5.27 -2.20 9.07
C GLN A 202 6.53 -3.02 9.36
N THR A 203 7.58 -2.38 9.88
CA THR A 203 8.84 -3.08 10.21
C THR A 203 8.68 -4.06 11.36
N MET A 204 7.89 -3.75 12.39
CA MET A 204 7.56 -4.70 13.46
C MET A 204 6.69 -5.85 12.94
N GLY A 205 5.73 -5.58 12.04
CA GLY A 205 4.88 -6.60 11.43
C GLY A 205 5.68 -7.64 10.64
N TRP A 206 6.59 -7.20 9.77
CA TRP A 206 7.48 -8.10 9.03
C TRP A 206 8.40 -8.91 9.94
N ARG A 207 8.86 -8.32 11.06
CA ARG A 207 9.66 -9.04 12.06
C ARG A 207 8.84 -10.09 12.81
N GLY A 208 7.61 -9.76 13.19
CA GLY A 208 6.68 -10.70 13.83
C GLY A 208 6.31 -11.87 12.91
N LEU A 209 6.08 -11.58 11.63
CA LEU A 209 5.82 -12.59 10.60
C LEU A 209 7.01 -13.52 10.42
N GLY A 210 8.22 -12.96 10.30
CA GLY A 210 9.45 -13.76 10.20
C GLY A 210 9.68 -14.66 11.41
N LEU A 211 9.40 -14.18 12.62
CA LEU A 211 9.44 -14.99 13.85
C LEU A 211 8.43 -16.14 13.80
N ALA A 212 7.18 -15.84 13.43
CA ALA A 212 6.12 -16.84 13.36
C ALA A 212 6.45 -17.95 12.33
N LEU A 213 6.93 -17.56 11.15
CA LEU A 213 7.34 -18.50 10.10
C LEU A 213 8.53 -19.36 10.55
N SER A 214 9.51 -18.76 11.24
CA SER A 214 10.64 -19.50 11.81
C SER A 214 10.19 -20.53 12.84
N CYS A 215 9.31 -20.14 13.77
CA CYS A 215 8.75 -21.04 14.77
C CYS A 215 7.96 -22.21 14.13
N LEU A 216 7.16 -21.93 13.10
CA LEU A 216 6.43 -22.96 12.35
C LEU A 216 7.39 -23.92 11.62
N GLY A 217 8.43 -23.37 10.97
CA GLY A 217 9.46 -24.17 10.31
C GLY A 217 10.17 -25.12 11.28
N TYR A 218 10.64 -24.62 12.42
CA TYR A 218 11.26 -25.46 13.45
C TYR A 218 10.28 -26.48 14.04
N TYR A 219 9.02 -26.09 14.29
CA TYR A 219 8.00 -27.02 14.78
C TYR A 219 7.77 -28.20 13.81
N GLY A 220 7.77 -27.94 12.50
CA GLY A 220 7.71 -28.95 11.46
C GLY A 220 8.94 -29.86 11.45
N ILE A 221 10.14 -29.30 11.49
CA ILE A 221 11.41 -30.07 11.49
C ILE A 221 11.50 -30.96 12.73
N LEU A 222 11.18 -30.44 13.93
CA LEU A 222 11.23 -31.22 15.17
C LEU A 222 10.27 -32.42 15.18
N LYS A 223 9.25 -32.45 14.32
CA LYS A 223 8.38 -33.64 14.16
C LYS A 223 9.19 -34.85 13.69
N HIS A 224 10.19 -34.67 12.83
CA HIS A 224 11.01 -35.78 12.34
C HIS A 224 11.98 -36.32 13.41
N TYR A 225 12.34 -35.48 14.38
CA TYR A 225 13.30 -35.79 15.45
C TYR A 225 12.64 -36.15 16.79
N LEU A 226 11.37 -36.54 16.79
CA LEU A 226 10.66 -37.00 17.98
C LEU A 226 11.42 -38.17 18.64
N ASP A 227 11.52 -38.13 19.97
CA ASP A 227 12.21 -39.10 20.84
C ASP A 227 13.73 -39.20 20.68
N THR A 228 14.34 -38.25 19.96
CA THR A 228 15.80 -38.08 19.94
C THR A 228 16.27 -37.09 21.03
N THR A 229 17.46 -37.35 21.57
CA THR A 229 18.11 -36.42 22.50
C THR A 229 19.05 -35.52 21.72
N LEU A 230 18.74 -34.23 21.65
CA LEU A 230 19.60 -33.24 21.02
C LEU A 230 20.72 -32.84 21.99
N PHE A 231 21.96 -32.96 21.52
CA PHE A 231 23.13 -32.46 22.22
C PHE A 231 23.38 -31.01 21.79
N VAL A 232 23.26 -30.07 22.73
CA VAL A 232 23.57 -28.67 22.49
C VAL A 232 24.77 -28.27 23.35
N PRO A 233 25.94 -27.97 22.72
CA PRO A 233 27.05 -27.39 23.46
C PRO A 233 26.66 -25.98 23.93
N SER A 234 26.63 -25.78 25.25
CA SER A 234 26.35 -24.48 25.86
C SER A 234 27.50 -24.03 26.75
N ALA A 235 27.65 -22.71 26.94
CA ALA A 235 28.69 -22.14 27.78
C ALA A 235 28.59 -22.56 29.27
N MET A 236 27.43 -23.08 29.71
CA MET A 236 27.17 -23.54 31.08
C MET A 236 27.27 -25.07 31.22
N GLY A 237 27.72 -25.78 30.18
CA GLY A 237 27.80 -27.25 30.13
C GLY A 237 26.94 -27.86 29.03
N PRO A 238 27.12 -29.15 28.69
CA PRO A 238 26.32 -29.82 27.67
C PRO A 238 24.86 -29.97 28.12
N LEU A 239 23.93 -29.40 27.33
CA LEU A 239 22.50 -29.56 27.56
C LEU A 239 21.97 -30.73 26.74
N HIS A 240 21.39 -31.70 27.42
CA HIS A 240 20.68 -32.82 26.81
C HIS A 240 19.18 -32.49 26.76
N LEU A 241 18.69 -32.11 25.58
CA LEU A 241 17.29 -31.75 25.37
C LEU A 241 16.58 -32.91 24.67
N SER A 242 15.75 -33.64 25.41
CA SER A 242 14.89 -34.68 24.81
C SER A 242 13.72 -34.05 24.08
N VAL A 243 13.54 -34.36 22.80
CA VAL A 243 12.39 -33.86 22.01
C VAL A 243 11.19 -34.77 22.27
N ARG A 244 10.25 -34.31 23.11
CA ARG A 244 8.98 -34.99 23.41
C ARG A 244 7.81 -34.24 22.78
N PRO A 245 6.66 -34.90 22.57
CA PRO A 245 5.45 -34.23 22.11
C PRO A 245 5.02 -33.06 23.02
N SER A 246 5.28 -33.16 24.34
CA SER A 246 4.91 -32.16 25.35
C SER A 246 5.78 -30.89 25.34
N ASN A 247 7.06 -30.97 24.94
CA ASN A 247 7.99 -29.85 24.96
C ASN A 247 8.39 -29.32 23.57
N ARG A 248 7.93 -29.98 22.50
CA ARG A 248 8.21 -29.61 21.10
C ARG A 248 7.90 -28.14 20.78
N LEU A 249 6.78 -27.62 21.29
CA LEU A 249 6.38 -26.23 21.03
C LEU A 249 7.32 -25.23 21.72
N VAL A 250 7.74 -25.52 22.95
CA VAL A 250 8.67 -24.66 23.71
C VAL A 250 10.05 -24.65 23.03
N LEU A 251 10.53 -25.81 22.56
CA LEU A 251 11.78 -25.92 21.82
C LEU A 251 11.73 -25.15 20.49
N ALA A 252 10.64 -25.28 19.73
CA ALA A 252 10.46 -24.57 18.47
C ALA A 252 10.42 -23.04 18.66
N LEU A 253 9.75 -22.55 19.71
CA LEU A 253 9.74 -21.12 20.06
C LEU A 253 11.13 -20.62 20.48
N ALA A 254 11.86 -21.39 21.28
CA ALA A 254 13.21 -21.04 21.73
C ALA A 254 14.20 -20.94 20.55
N MET A 255 14.15 -21.90 19.62
CA MET A 255 14.97 -21.90 18.41
C MET A 255 14.57 -20.78 17.45
N GLY A 256 13.27 -20.58 17.22
CA GLY A 256 12.76 -19.50 16.38
C GLY A 256 13.12 -18.10 16.91
N TRP A 257 13.05 -17.91 18.22
CA TRP A 257 13.47 -16.67 18.88
C TRP A 257 14.96 -16.38 18.68
N SER A 258 15.80 -17.39 18.91
CA SER A 258 17.26 -17.29 18.74
C SER A 258 17.63 -16.91 17.30
N THR A 259 17.09 -17.62 16.31
CA THR A 259 17.38 -17.35 14.89
C THR A 259 16.89 -15.96 14.47
N THR A 260 15.70 -15.54 14.92
CA THR A 260 15.17 -14.22 14.58
C THR A 260 16.05 -13.09 15.12
N TRP A 261 16.52 -13.17 16.36
CA TRP A 261 17.42 -12.16 16.92
C TRP A 261 18.79 -12.14 16.24
N CYS A 262 19.32 -13.31 15.86
CA CYS A 262 20.55 -13.39 15.07
C CYS A 262 20.41 -12.72 13.70
N THR A 263 19.28 -12.93 12.99
CA THR A 263 19.05 -12.28 11.69
C THR A 263 18.93 -10.76 11.81
N ILE A 264 18.27 -10.27 12.88
CA ILE A 264 18.14 -8.82 13.15
C ILE A 264 19.51 -8.21 13.48
N ALA A 265 20.31 -8.88 14.31
CA ALA A 265 21.67 -8.43 14.64
C ALA A 265 22.52 -8.33 13.36
N LEU A 266 22.49 -9.36 12.51
CA LEU A 266 23.23 -9.38 11.24
C LEU A 266 22.79 -8.25 10.30
N ALA A 267 21.48 -7.98 10.19
CA ALA A 267 20.96 -6.88 9.38
C ALA A 267 21.46 -5.51 9.86
N TRP A 268 21.60 -5.32 11.17
CA TRP A 268 22.07 -4.07 11.77
C TRP A 268 23.57 -3.85 11.60
N LEU A 269 24.36 -4.94 11.51
CA LEU A 269 25.78 -4.85 11.14
C LEU A 269 25.97 -4.27 9.74
N TRP A 270 25.13 -4.67 8.78
CA TRP A 270 25.19 -4.12 7.42
C TRP A 270 24.82 -2.64 7.38
N GLN A 271 23.85 -2.21 8.20
CA GLN A 271 23.41 -0.81 8.26
C GLN A 271 24.34 0.11 9.08
N GLY A 272 25.47 -0.41 9.59
CA GLY A 272 26.49 0.38 10.30
C GLY A 272 26.23 0.58 11.81
N PHE A 273 25.21 -0.07 12.38
CA PHE A 273 24.85 0.06 13.80
C PHE A 273 25.52 -1.02 14.68
N TRP A 274 26.85 -1.01 14.70
CA TRP A 274 27.68 -2.04 15.33
C TRP A 274 27.49 -2.20 16.86
N LEU A 275 27.38 -1.10 17.61
CA LEU A 275 27.22 -1.13 19.08
C LEU A 275 25.88 -1.74 19.51
N LEU A 276 24.80 -1.43 18.79
CA LEU A 276 23.48 -1.94 19.12
C LEU A 276 23.32 -3.41 18.74
N SER A 277 24.04 -3.88 17.71
CA SER A 277 24.07 -5.30 17.33
C SER A 277 24.67 -6.18 18.43
N LEU A 278 25.73 -5.73 19.10
CA LEU A 278 26.36 -6.48 20.20
C LEU A 278 25.43 -6.60 21.41
N GLY A 279 24.67 -5.54 21.72
CA GLY A 279 23.66 -5.56 22.76
C GLY A 279 22.49 -6.52 22.46
N LEU A 280 22.13 -6.71 21.18
CA LEU A 280 21.07 -7.63 20.77
C LEU A 280 21.44 -9.12 20.84
N LEU A 281 22.73 -9.46 20.90
CA LEU A 281 23.19 -10.85 21.06
C LEU A 281 22.98 -11.38 22.49
N TRP A 282 22.88 -10.49 23.49
CA TRP A 282 22.61 -10.86 24.89
C TRP A 282 21.27 -11.61 25.10
N PRO A 283 20.12 -11.14 24.58
CA PRO A 283 18.85 -11.86 24.70
C PRO A 283 18.76 -13.16 23.87
N VAL A 284 19.67 -13.40 22.91
CA VAL A 284 19.73 -14.67 22.13
C VAL A 284 20.02 -15.87 23.04
N GLY A 285 20.85 -15.70 24.07
CA GLY A 285 21.22 -16.78 24.98
C GLY A 285 20.30 -16.94 26.19
N ILE A 286 19.88 -15.83 26.81
CA ILE A 286 19.24 -15.86 28.15
C ILE A 286 17.75 -16.22 28.08
N ALA A 287 17.01 -15.62 27.14
CA ALA A 287 15.57 -15.82 27.02
C ALA A 287 15.18 -17.28 26.72
N PRO A 288 15.80 -17.99 25.74
CA PRO A 288 15.46 -19.39 25.49
C PRO A 288 15.86 -20.32 26.63
N VAL A 289 16.99 -20.06 27.31
CA VAL A 289 17.41 -20.84 28.49
C VAL A 289 16.43 -20.66 29.65
N ALA A 290 16.01 -19.42 29.94
CA ALA A 290 15.01 -19.15 30.97
C ALA A 290 13.64 -19.78 30.64
N LEU A 291 13.22 -19.73 29.38
CA LEU A 291 11.97 -20.36 28.92
C LEU A 291 12.02 -21.89 29.08
N LEU A 292 13.16 -22.51 28.77
CA LEU A 292 13.37 -23.94 28.96
C LEU A 292 13.37 -24.32 30.45
N LEU A 293 14.04 -23.54 31.31
CA LEU A 293 14.06 -23.76 32.76
C LEU A 293 12.66 -23.59 33.40
N LEU A 294 11.89 -22.60 32.96
CA LEU A 294 10.51 -22.38 33.42
C LEU A 294 9.55 -23.48 32.93
N SER A 295 9.76 -24.00 31.72
CA SER A 295 8.99 -25.16 31.24
C SER A 295 9.33 -26.43 32.02
N ALA A 296 10.60 -26.62 32.39
CA ALA A 296 11.05 -27.76 33.17
C ALA A 296 10.55 -27.71 34.63
N SER A 297 10.40 -26.52 35.22
CA SER A 297 9.84 -26.37 36.57
C SER A 297 8.33 -26.61 36.62
N ARG A 298 7.58 -26.19 35.60
CA ARG A 298 6.12 -26.43 35.50
C ARG A 298 5.75 -27.92 35.44
N HIS A 299 6.60 -28.76 34.85
CA HIS A 299 6.40 -30.21 34.86
C HIS A 299 6.67 -30.88 36.21
N LYS A 300 7.45 -30.26 37.11
CA LYS A 300 7.68 -30.79 38.46
C LYS A 300 6.49 -30.53 39.40
N PHE A 301 5.78 -29.41 39.24
CA PHE A 301 4.61 -29.06 40.05
C PHE A 301 3.30 -29.74 39.61
N ALA A 302 3.27 -30.39 38.44
CA ALA A 302 2.09 -31.11 37.95
C ALA A 302 2.15 -32.63 38.25
N ALA A 303 3.19 -33.09 38.96
CA ALA A 303 3.43 -34.49 39.29
C ALA A 303 3.35 -34.78 40.81
N ASP A 304 3.08 -33.76 41.63
CA ASP A 304 2.65 -33.86 43.03
C ASP A 304 1.12 -33.68 43.09
#